data_AF-A0A2I2GM42-F1
#
_entry.id   AF-A0A2I2GM42-F1
#
_cell.length_a   1.000
_cell.length_b   1.000
_cell.length_c   1.000
_cell.angle_alpha   90.00
_cell.angle_beta   90.00
_cell.angle_gamma   90.00
#
_symmetry.space_group_name_H-M   'P 1'
#
loop_
_entity.id
_entity.type
_entity.pdbx_description
1 polymer ?
#
loop_
_entity_poly.entity_id
_entity_poly.type
_entity_poly.pdbx_seq_one_letter_code
_entity_poly.pdbx_strand_id
1 'polypeptide(L)'
;MGLLNLHHYGVPGVNSPRYAVSKLASFSALIISIILVVLFLVRYYLLEAFLIRRLYGSVYTNLSLENQRGFINHHIAGTMKFLILIIAAYPFIKVIVGNSTFHTPFVRGSPVMMGDILIVVAQMLIGMYVFELLYRTRLSPIAVLHHVGTIMIGQSAIAIGLDRMQEPDAGIEFMLCTIWGVFDIISEFFPHVAIILYRIYPQRHRFLSRVFLSSCITTAFGTFCETVVIMFLFGCLWDRWQVAFKVTTPILHIAFSAAQVHGSVVFWRMYKRQQRFLNEEAGQDLVGSENTEGDESESKDKPLVMRGYVRPEV
;
A
#
# COMPACT_ATOMS: atom_id res chain seq x y z
N MET A 1 10.19 19.16 20.56
CA MET A 1 11.33 18.88 21.46
C MET A 1 11.03 17.63 22.30
N GLY A 2 10.82 16.47 21.66
CA GLY A 2 10.41 15.21 22.32
C GLY A 2 11.15 13.96 21.82
N LEU A 3 12.15 14.14 20.96
CA LEU A 3 12.94 13.07 20.36
C LEU A 3 14.27 12.78 21.09
N LEU A 4 14.61 13.57 22.12
CA LEU A 4 15.87 13.45 22.88
C LEU A 4 15.73 12.72 24.24
N ASN A 5 14.57 12.14 24.54
CA ASN A 5 14.33 11.43 25.81
C ASN A 5 14.25 9.89 25.67
N LEU A 6 14.66 9.31 24.54
CA LEU A 6 14.62 7.85 24.33
C LEU A 6 15.64 7.05 25.15
N HIS A 7 16.65 7.70 25.75
CA HIS A 7 17.65 6.99 26.56
C HIS A 7 17.27 6.86 28.04
N HIS A 8 16.26 7.61 28.51
CA HIS A 8 15.84 7.62 29.92
C HIS A 8 14.36 7.34 30.15
N TYR A 9 13.49 7.53 29.16
CA TYR A 9 12.12 7.05 29.20
C TYR A 9 12.01 5.80 28.34
N GLY A 10 11.88 4.64 28.98
CA GLY A 10 11.47 3.42 28.29
C GLY A 10 10.28 3.72 27.40
N VAL A 11 10.34 3.29 26.14
CA VAL A 11 9.29 3.54 25.14
C VAL A 11 7.91 3.30 25.79
N PRO A 12 6.95 4.24 25.74
CA PRO A 12 5.64 4.04 26.36
C PRO A 12 5.04 2.71 25.88
N GLY A 13 4.74 1.81 26.83
CA GLY A 13 4.34 0.43 26.53
C GLY A 13 5.38 -0.64 26.89
N VAL A 14 6.65 -0.27 27.12
CA VAL A 14 7.78 -1.18 27.40
C VAL A 14 7.71 -1.88 28.76
N ASN A 15 7.02 -1.28 29.73
CA ASN A 15 6.81 -1.87 31.06
C ASN A 15 5.41 -2.48 31.22
N SER A 16 4.68 -2.72 30.12
CA SER A 16 3.40 -3.40 30.19
C SER A 16 3.63 -4.85 30.63
N PRO A 17 2.84 -5.40 31.57
CA PRO A 17 3.00 -6.79 31.97
C PRO A 17 2.77 -7.70 30.76
N ARG A 18 3.33 -8.91 30.82
CA ARG A 18 3.25 -9.95 29.77
C ARG A 18 1.79 -10.29 29.50
N TYR A 19 1.15 -9.53 28.63
CA TYR A 19 -0.25 -9.69 28.27
C TYR A 19 -0.34 -9.68 26.75
N ALA A 20 -1.19 -10.56 26.22
CA ALA A 20 -1.49 -10.62 24.80
C ALA A 20 -1.94 -9.24 24.29
N VAL A 21 -1.51 -8.86 23.08
CA VAL A 21 -1.84 -7.55 22.46
C VAL A 21 -3.35 -7.26 22.52
N SER A 22 -4.18 -8.29 22.30
CA SER A 22 -5.61 -8.20 22.50
C SER A 22 -6.22 -9.60 22.63
N LYS A 23 -7.38 -9.71 23.29
CA LYS A 23 -8.16 -10.96 23.36
C LYS A 23 -8.67 -11.40 21.98
N LEU A 24 -8.88 -10.46 21.06
CA LEU A 24 -9.28 -10.74 19.68
C LEU A 24 -8.20 -11.47 18.87
N ALA A 25 -6.94 -11.46 19.33
CA ALA A 25 -5.86 -12.21 18.67
C ALA A 25 -6.23 -13.69 18.48
N SER A 26 -6.93 -14.30 19.45
CA SER A 26 -7.36 -15.71 19.38
C SER A 26 -8.42 -15.97 18.30
N PHE A 27 -9.08 -14.91 17.82
CA PHE A 27 -10.09 -14.95 16.77
C PHE A 27 -9.54 -14.44 15.43
N SER A 28 -8.22 -14.29 15.27
CA SER A 28 -7.56 -13.81 14.06
C SER A 28 -8.05 -14.49 12.78
N ALA A 29 -8.14 -15.82 12.79
CA ALA A 29 -8.64 -16.63 11.67
C ALA A 29 -10.11 -16.33 11.30
N LEU A 30 -10.95 -16.09 12.31
CA LEU A 30 -12.34 -15.68 12.09
C LEU A 30 -12.42 -14.26 11.52
N ILE A 31 -11.64 -13.33 12.07
CA ILE A 31 -11.59 -11.93 11.63
C ILE A 31 -11.17 -11.85 10.16
N ILE A 32 -10.08 -12.53 9.76
CA ILE A 32 -9.65 -12.53 8.36
C ILE A 32 -10.67 -13.19 7.44
N SER A 33 -11.35 -14.25 7.89
CA SER A 33 -12.41 -14.90 7.10
C SER A 33 -13.57 -13.94 6.84
N ILE A 34 -14.01 -13.20 7.87
CA ILE A 34 -15.05 -12.17 7.73
C ILE A 34 -14.60 -11.09 6.74
N ILE A 35 -13.36 -10.61 6.85
CA ILE A 35 -12.80 -9.60 5.94
C ILE A 35 -12.80 -10.11 4.50
N LEU A 36 -12.36 -11.34 4.25
CA LEU A 36 -12.36 -11.93 2.90
C LEU A 36 -13.78 -12.08 2.33
N VAL A 37 -14.76 -12.46 3.15
CA VAL A 37 -16.17 -12.50 2.76
C VAL A 37 -16.67 -11.10 2.39
N VAL A 38 -16.39 -10.09 3.21
CA VAL A 38 -16.78 -8.69 2.94
C VAL A 38 -16.12 -8.21 1.64
N LEU A 39 -14.83 -8.46 1.44
CA LEU A 39 -14.11 -8.10 0.21
C LEU A 39 -14.74 -8.78 -1.01
N PHE A 40 -15.12 -10.06 -0.91
CA PHE A 40 -15.82 -10.77 -1.98
C PHE A 40 -17.17 -10.12 -2.30
N LEU A 41 -17.99 -9.82 -1.29
CA LEU A 41 -19.32 -9.23 -1.47
C LEU A 41 -19.22 -7.83 -2.08
N VAL A 42 -18.31 -6.99 -1.58
CA VAL A 42 -18.04 -5.65 -2.11
C VAL A 42 -17.55 -5.73 -3.55
N ARG A 43 -16.57 -6.60 -3.84
CA ARG A 43 -16.08 -6.80 -5.20
C ARG A 43 -17.20 -7.20 -6.16
N TYR A 44 -17.93 -8.27 -5.84
CA TYR A 44 -18.86 -8.90 -6.76
C TYR A 44 -20.15 -8.11 -6.94
N TYR A 45 -20.84 -7.81 -5.83
CA TYR A 45 -22.18 -7.20 -5.88
C TYR A 45 -22.14 -5.68 -5.96
N LEU A 46 -21.16 -5.03 -5.32
CA LEU A 46 -21.10 -3.57 -5.32
C LEU A 46 -20.26 -3.03 -6.48
N LEU A 47 -19.01 -3.46 -6.63
CA LEU A 47 -18.09 -2.87 -7.60
C LEU A 47 -18.32 -3.39 -9.03
N GLU A 48 -18.23 -4.70 -9.24
CA GLU A 48 -18.34 -5.33 -10.56
C GLU A 48 -19.73 -5.20 -11.18
N ALA A 49 -20.77 -5.48 -10.38
CA ALA A 49 -22.14 -5.48 -10.87
C ALA A 49 -22.72 -4.07 -11.03
N PHE A 50 -22.30 -3.10 -10.20
CA PHE A 50 -22.98 -1.80 -10.11
C PHE A 50 -22.05 -0.59 -10.24
N LEU A 51 -21.21 -0.33 -9.23
CA LEU A 51 -20.57 0.97 -9.03
C LEU A 51 -19.54 1.32 -10.11
N ILE A 52 -18.62 0.40 -10.44
CA ILE A 52 -17.54 0.68 -11.39
C ILE A 52 -18.09 0.87 -12.80
N ARG A 53 -19.06 0.04 -13.21
CA ARG A 53 -19.74 0.17 -14.51
C ARG A 53 -20.46 1.50 -14.63
N ARG A 54 -21.11 1.96 -13.55
CA ARG A 54 -21.86 3.23 -13.54
C ARG A 54 -20.96 4.46 -13.48
N LEU A 55 -19.88 4.42 -12.70
CA LEU A 55 -18.98 5.56 -12.53
C LEU A 55 -18.07 5.79 -13.74
N TYR A 56 -17.57 4.71 -14.35
CA TYR A 56 -16.55 4.79 -15.41
C TYR A 56 -17.08 4.47 -16.81
N GLY A 57 -18.26 3.82 -16.92
CA GLY A 57 -18.91 3.55 -18.19
C GLY A 57 -17.99 2.88 -19.21
N SER A 58 -17.87 3.51 -20.39
CA SER A 58 -17.07 3.01 -21.51
C SER A 58 -15.58 2.88 -21.21
N VAL A 59 -15.04 3.72 -20.31
CA VAL A 59 -13.63 3.63 -19.89
C VAL A 59 -13.35 2.27 -19.28
N TYR A 60 -14.27 1.74 -18.48
CA TYR A 60 -14.13 0.43 -17.86
C TYR A 60 -14.49 -0.71 -18.83
N THR A 61 -15.60 -0.61 -19.57
CA THR A 61 -16.06 -1.71 -20.44
C THR A 61 -15.13 -1.96 -21.63
N ASN A 62 -14.38 -0.95 -22.07
CA ASN A 62 -13.42 -1.09 -23.17
C ASN A 62 -12.07 -1.70 -22.74
N LEU A 63 -11.83 -1.87 -21.44
CA LEU A 63 -10.64 -2.56 -20.95
C LEU A 63 -10.74 -4.06 -21.22
N SER A 64 -9.60 -4.71 -21.49
CA SER A 64 -9.53 -6.18 -21.47
C SER A 64 -9.98 -6.72 -20.12
N LEU A 65 -10.52 -7.95 -20.07
CA LEU A 65 -10.95 -8.61 -18.82
C LEU A 65 -9.86 -8.58 -17.73
N GLU A 66 -8.61 -8.73 -18.15
CA GLU A 66 -7.46 -8.66 -17.26
C GLU A 66 -7.28 -7.27 -16.64
N ASN A 67 -7.37 -6.23 -17.47
CA ASN A 67 -7.28 -4.86 -17.02
C ASN A 67 -8.52 -4.48 -16.19
N GLN A 68 -9.71 -4.98 -16.51
CA GLN A 68 -10.91 -4.77 -15.70
C GLN A 68 -10.72 -5.30 -14.28
N ARG A 69 -10.24 -6.54 -14.13
CA ARG A 69 -9.94 -7.14 -12.82
C ARG A 69 -8.91 -6.31 -12.04
N GLY A 70 -7.81 -5.94 -12.70
CA GLY A 70 -6.82 -5.05 -12.09
C GLY A 70 -7.40 -3.69 -11.67
N PHE A 71 -8.36 -3.14 -12.44
CA PHE A 71 -8.95 -1.83 -12.17
C PHE A 71 -9.77 -1.87 -10.89
N ILE A 72 -10.61 -2.90 -10.76
CA ILE A 72 -11.41 -3.16 -9.56
C ILE A 72 -10.48 -3.40 -8.37
N ASN A 73 -9.40 -4.18 -8.55
CA ASN A 73 -8.45 -4.43 -7.49
C ASN A 73 -7.80 -3.14 -6.97
N HIS A 74 -7.37 -2.23 -7.86
CA HIS A 74 -6.80 -0.96 -7.41
C HIS A 74 -7.79 -0.11 -6.60
N HIS A 75 -9.09 -0.17 -6.91
CA HIS A 75 -10.12 0.51 -6.10
C HIS A 75 -10.26 -0.16 -4.73
N ILE A 76 -10.39 -1.48 -4.68
CA ILE A 76 -10.50 -2.23 -3.42
C ILE A 76 -9.28 -1.96 -2.54
N ALA A 77 -8.08 -2.15 -3.07
CA ALA A 77 -6.83 -1.95 -2.35
C ALA A 77 -6.68 -0.50 -1.87
N GLY A 78 -6.95 0.50 -2.74
CA GLY A 78 -6.91 1.91 -2.38
C GLY A 78 -7.93 2.29 -1.29
N THR A 79 -9.18 1.83 -1.42
CA THR A 79 -10.23 2.08 -0.42
C THR A 79 -9.92 1.41 0.91
N MET A 80 -9.46 0.15 0.90
CA MET A 80 -9.06 -0.56 2.12
C MET A 80 -7.91 0.15 2.84
N LYS A 81 -6.87 0.55 2.11
CA LYS A 81 -5.74 1.32 2.62
C LYS A 81 -6.20 2.64 3.26
N PHE A 82 -7.10 3.37 2.60
CA PHE A 82 -7.69 4.59 3.14
C PHE A 82 -8.50 4.35 4.44
N LEU A 83 -9.35 3.33 4.46
CA LEU A 83 -10.14 2.97 5.66
C LEU A 83 -9.23 2.56 6.82
N ILE A 84 -8.19 1.77 6.55
CA ILE A 84 -7.22 1.36 7.56
C ILE A 84 -6.55 2.60 8.16
N LEU A 85 -6.06 3.55 7.36
CA LEU A 85 -5.43 4.77 7.88
C LEU A 85 -6.38 5.55 8.80
N ILE A 86 -7.65 5.69 8.44
CA ILE A 86 -8.63 6.40 9.27
C ILE A 86 -8.88 5.66 10.59
N ILE A 87 -9.15 4.36 10.53
CA ILE A 87 -9.51 3.56 11.71
C ILE A 87 -8.31 3.41 12.65
N ALA A 88 -7.11 3.23 12.09
CA ALA A 88 -5.88 3.03 12.84
C ALA A 88 -5.28 4.33 13.40
N ALA A 89 -5.59 5.50 12.83
CA ALA A 89 -4.93 6.76 13.19
C ALA A 89 -4.95 7.04 14.70
N TYR A 90 -6.12 6.99 15.32
CA TYR A 90 -6.26 7.27 16.75
C TYR A 90 -5.54 6.25 17.65
N PRO A 91 -5.79 4.92 17.55
CA PRO A 91 -5.12 3.94 18.41
C PRO A 91 -3.62 3.89 18.14
N PHE A 92 -3.18 4.06 16.88
CA PHE A 92 -1.77 4.15 16.52
C PHE A 92 -1.10 5.33 17.22
N ILE A 93 -1.61 6.55 17.07
CA ILE A 93 -1.00 7.74 17.69
C ILE A 93 -0.96 7.59 19.21
N LYS A 94 -2.04 7.11 19.83
CA LYS A 94 -2.13 6.97 21.29
C LYS A 94 -1.17 5.93 21.87
N VAL A 95 -0.96 4.82 21.17
CA VAL A 95 -0.09 3.72 21.62
C VAL A 95 1.38 3.97 21.28
N ILE A 96 1.68 4.46 20.07
CA ILE A 96 3.06 4.61 19.58
C ILE A 96 3.71 5.90 20.09
N VAL A 97 2.97 7.02 20.05
CA VAL A 97 3.50 8.35 20.37
C VAL A 97 3.02 8.82 21.75
N GLY A 98 1.83 8.38 22.16
CA GLY A 98 1.22 8.75 23.42
C GLY A 98 1.63 7.87 24.61
N ASN A 99 0.91 8.05 25.71
CA ASN A 99 1.12 7.32 26.96
C ASN A 99 0.12 6.15 27.13
N SER A 100 -0.49 5.66 26.05
CA SER A 100 -1.46 4.55 26.11
C SER A 100 -0.81 3.22 25.80
N THR A 101 -1.44 2.13 26.24
CA THR A 101 -1.03 0.75 25.93
C THR A 101 -2.08 0.07 25.05
N PHE A 102 -1.78 -1.12 24.54
CA PHE A 102 -2.76 -1.93 23.80
C PHE A 102 -4.05 -2.22 24.60
N HIS A 103 -3.96 -2.24 25.94
CA HIS A 103 -5.08 -2.48 26.86
C HIS A 103 -5.83 -1.23 27.31
N THR A 104 -5.46 -0.06 26.77
CA THR A 104 -6.20 1.16 27.06
C THR A 104 -7.55 1.13 26.32
N PRO A 105 -8.68 1.47 26.98
CA PRO A 105 -9.97 1.57 26.31
C PRO A 105 -9.93 2.56 25.13
N PHE A 106 -10.52 2.17 24.00
CA PHE A 106 -10.59 2.98 22.79
C PHE A 106 -11.29 4.32 23.05
N VAL A 107 -12.41 4.26 23.77
CA VAL A 107 -13.10 5.42 24.33
C VAL A 107 -13.33 5.16 25.82
N ARG A 108 -13.38 6.23 26.63
CA ARG A 108 -13.59 6.12 28.07
C ARG A 108 -14.86 5.31 28.37
N GLY A 109 -14.73 4.24 29.15
CA GLY A 109 -15.82 3.34 29.52
C GLY A 109 -16.16 2.26 28.48
N SER A 110 -15.46 2.22 27.34
CA SER A 110 -15.65 1.19 26.32
C SER A 110 -15.01 -0.14 26.75
N PRO A 111 -15.64 -1.30 26.46
CA PRO A 111 -14.99 -2.60 26.59
C PRO A 111 -13.97 -2.87 25.46
N VAL A 112 -13.99 -2.08 24.38
CA VAL A 112 -13.08 -2.20 23.24
C VAL A 112 -11.77 -1.50 23.55
N MET A 113 -10.65 -2.19 23.34
CA MET A 113 -9.29 -1.71 23.62
C MET A 113 -8.59 -1.22 22.36
N MET A 114 -7.53 -0.41 22.50
CA MET A 114 -6.72 0.04 21.35
C MET A 114 -6.16 -1.15 20.56
N GLY A 115 -5.69 -2.19 21.25
CA GLY A 115 -5.16 -3.42 20.66
C GLY A 115 -6.21 -4.18 19.84
N ASP A 116 -7.48 -4.15 20.25
CA ASP A 116 -8.56 -4.79 19.48
C ASP A 116 -8.70 -4.14 18.10
N ILE A 117 -8.71 -2.81 18.05
CA ILE A 117 -8.79 -2.06 16.80
C ILE A 117 -7.54 -2.30 15.95
N LEU A 118 -6.35 -2.28 16.55
CA LEU A 118 -5.09 -2.51 15.84
C LEU A 118 -5.00 -3.93 15.24
N ILE A 119 -5.51 -4.96 15.93
CA ILE A 119 -5.60 -6.31 15.37
C ILE A 119 -6.56 -6.36 14.18
N VAL A 120 -7.73 -5.72 14.30
CA VAL A 120 -8.72 -5.70 13.20
C VAL A 120 -8.12 -5.05 11.95
N VAL A 121 -7.49 -3.88 12.09
CA VAL A 121 -6.87 -3.20 10.93
C VAL A 121 -5.66 -3.95 10.37
N ALA A 122 -4.87 -4.62 11.22
CA ALA A 122 -3.79 -5.51 10.76
C ALA A 122 -4.36 -6.66 9.92
N GLN A 123 -5.44 -7.30 10.38
CA GLN A 123 -6.13 -8.33 9.61
C GLN A 123 -6.81 -7.78 8.35
N MET A 124 -7.24 -6.51 8.33
CA MET A 124 -7.73 -5.85 7.12
C MET A 124 -6.63 -5.71 6.07
N LEU A 125 -5.42 -5.32 6.47
CA LEU A 125 -4.26 -5.23 5.58
C LEU A 125 -3.90 -6.62 5.04
N ILE A 126 -3.77 -7.62 5.92
CA ILE A 126 -3.42 -8.99 5.54
C ILE A 126 -4.50 -9.60 4.63
N GLY A 127 -5.77 -9.46 4.98
CA GLY A 127 -6.90 -9.93 4.18
C GLY A 127 -6.96 -9.27 2.80
N MET A 128 -6.61 -7.99 2.69
CA MET A 128 -6.51 -7.29 1.41
C MET A 128 -5.39 -7.88 0.54
N TYR A 129 -4.21 -8.17 1.09
CA TYR A 129 -3.13 -8.81 0.34
C TYR A 129 -3.46 -10.25 -0.09
N VAL A 130 -4.12 -11.03 0.78
CA VAL A 130 -4.61 -12.38 0.41
C VAL A 130 -5.62 -12.27 -0.74
N PHE A 131 -6.58 -11.36 -0.63
CA PHE A 131 -7.55 -11.11 -1.69
C PHE A 131 -6.86 -10.71 -3.00
N GLU A 132 -5.88 -9.82 -2.94
CA GLU A 132 -5.15 -9.34 -4.11
C GLU A 132 -4.39 -10.47 -4.82
N LEU A 133 -3.70 -11.33 -4.06
CA LEU A 133 -2.99 -12.51 -4.59
C LEU A 133 -3.94 -13.48 -5.30
N LEU A 134 -5.15 -13.67 -4.78
CA LEU A 134 -6.14 -14.58 -5.37
C LEU A 134 -6.91 -13.95 -6.54
N TYR A 135 -7.12 -12.64 -6.49
CA TYR A 135 -7.99 -11.95 -7.44
C TYR A 135 -7.25 -11.41 -8.67
N ARG A 136 -6.00 -10.96 -8.54
CA ARG A 136 -5.23 -10.52 -9.72
C ARG A 136 -4.81 -11.71 -10.56
N THR A 137 -4.87 -11.53 -11.88
CA THR A 137 -4.46 -12.53 -12.88
C THR A 137 -2.97 -12.50 -13.18
N ARG A 138 -2.32 -11.34 -13.01
CA ARG A 138 -0.88 -11.15 -13.17
C ARG A 138 -0.39 -10.20 -12.09
N LEU A 139 0.63 -10.65 -11.38
CA LEU A 139 1.38 -9.90 -10.38
C LEU A 139 2.85 -10.14 -10.67
N SER A 140 3.67 -9.10 -10.55
CA SER A 140 5.12 -9.30 -10.63
C SER A 140 5.61 -10.22 -9.50
N PRO A 141 6.65 -11.04 -9.72
CA PRO A 141 7.22 -11.87 -8.65
C PRO A 141 7.63 -11.07 -7.42
N ILE A 142 8.08 -9.83 -7.62
CA ILE A 142 8.45 -8.91 -6.52
C ILE A 142 7.21 -8.52 -5.72
N ALA A 143 6.10 -8.17 -6.37
CA ALA A 143 4.84 -7.88 -5.67
C ALA A 143 4.30 -9.12 -4.94
N VAL A 144 4.40 -10.31 -5.54
CA VAL A 144 4.01 -11.57 -4.87
C VAL A 144 4.83 -11.80 -3.61
N LEU A 145 6.16 -11.68 -3.71
CA LEU A 145 7.05 -11.83 -2.55
C LEU A 145 6.76 -10.80 -1.47
N HIS A 146 6.52 -9.55 -1.85
CA HIS A 146 6.14 -8.49 -0.92
C HIS A 146 4.82 -8.83 -0.20
N HIS A 147 3.75 -9.15 -0.93
CA HIS A 147 2.46 -9.50 -0.33
C HIS A 147 2.54 -10.75 0.56
N VAL A 148 3.18 -11.82 0.09
CA VAL A 148 3.37 -13.05 0.88
C VAL A 148 4.20 -12.75 2.13
N GLY A 149 5.28 -11.97 2.00
CA GLY A 149 6.07 -11.50 3.12
C GLY A 149 5.23 -10.75 4.14
N THR A 150 4.42 -9.78 3.71
CA THR A 150 3.57 -8.98 4.60
C THR A 150 2.54 -9.84 5.32
N ILE A 151 1.93 -10.81 4.61
CA ILE A 151 1.00 -11.77 5.20
C ILE A 151 1.70 -12.60 6.29
N MET A 152 2.86 -13.17 5.97
CA MET A 152 3.59 -14.04 6.90
C MET A 152 4.08 -13.28 8.13
N ILE A 153 4.66 -12.10 7.96
CA ILE A 153 5.14 -11.24 9.05
C ILE A 153 3.96 -10.82 9.93
N GLY A 154 2.89 -10.30 9.31
CA GLY A 154 1.71 -9.82 10.05
C GLY A 154 1.00 -10.93 10.83
N GLN A 155 0.82 -12.13 10.23
CA GLN A 155 0.23 -13.26 10.95
C GLN A 155 1.16 -13.78 12.05
N SER A 156 2.48 -13.79 11.82
CA SER A 156 3.46 -14.21 12.84
C SER A 156 3.46 -13.26 14.04
N ALA A 157 3.42 -11.94 13.81
CA ALA A 157 3.35 -10.94 14.87
C ALA A 157 2.08 -11.08 15.72
N ILE A 158 0.93 -11.40 15.10
CA ILE A 158 -0.31 -11.69 15.82
C ILE A 158 -0.23 -13.02 16.57
N ALA A 159 0.35 -14.06 15.96
CA ALA A 159 0.45 -15.39 16.55
C ALA A 159 1.39 -15.42 17.77
N ILE A 160 2.53 -14.73 17.70
CA ILE A 160 3.46 -14.56 18.84
C ILE A 160 2.81 -13.73 19.95
N GLY A 161 1.89 -12.83 19.60
CA GLY A 161 1.05 -12.09 20.53
C GLY A 161 -0.01 -12.91 21.28
N LEU A 162 -0.19 -14.21 20.99
CA LEU A 162 -1.13 -15.08 21.68
C LEU A 162 -0.58 -15.57 23.02
N ASP A 163 -1.45 -15.59 24.04
CA ASP A 163 -1.15 -15.88 25.45
C ASP A 163 -0.43 -17.22 25.70
N ARG A 164 -0.50 -18.18 24.76
CA ARG A 164 0.19 -19.49 24.86
C ARG A 164 1.65 -19.49 24.40
N MET A 165 2.07 -18.48 23.63
CA MET A 165 3.41 -18.37 23.02
C MET A 165 4.05 -17.05 23.45
N GLN A 166 3.89 -16.69 24.73
CA GLN A 166 4.14 -15.35 25.24
C GLN A 166 5.64 -15.04 25.29
N GLU A 167 6.18 -14.69 24.13
CA GLU A 167 7.52 -14.17 23.96
C GLU A 167 7.59 -12.77 24.59
N PRO A 168 8.68 -12.45 25.31
CA PRO A 168 8.83 -11.17 26.01
C PRO A 168 8.75 -9.96 25.07
N ASP A 169 8.97 -10.17 23.77
CA ASP A 169 9.03 -9.14 22.74
C ASP A 169 7.77 -9.05 21.88
N ALA A 170 6.72 -9.85 22.15
CA ALA A 170 5.53 -9.93 21.29
C ALA A 170 4.84 -8.57 21.04
N GLY A 171 4.74 -7.74 22.08
CA GLY A 171 4.18 -6.39 21.96
C GLY A 171 5.06 -5.43 21.15
N ILE A 172 6.38 -5.62 21.21
CA ILE A 172 7.36 -4.83 20.44
C ILE A 172 7.26 -5.22 18.97
N GLU A 173 7.21 -6.51 18.67
CA GLU A 173 7.12 -7.02 17.31
C GLU A 173 5.82 -6.56 16.64
N PHE A 174 4.69 -6.67 17.35
CA PHE A 174 3.41 -6.17 16.83
C PHE A 174 3.43 -4.65 16.62
N MET A 175 4.07 -3.90 17.52
CA MET A 175 4.25 -2.46 17.38
C MET A 175 5.06 -2.11 16.13
N LEU A 176 6.20 -2.78 15.91
CA LEU A 176 7.05 -2.58 14.73
C LEU A 176 6.32 -2.94 13.46
N CYS A 177 5.61 -4.07 13.44
CA CYS A 177 4.76 -4.47 12.31
C CYS A 177 3.68 -3.41 12.02
N THR A 178 3.12 -2.77 13.05
CA THR A 178 2.13 -1.70 12.86
C THR A 178 2.77 -0.46 12.23
N ILE A 179 3.98 -0.08 12.69
CA ILE A 179 4.73 1.05 12.11
C ILE A 179 5.10 0.76 10.67
N TRP A 180 5.57 -0.46 10.39
CA TRP A 180 5.87 -0.93 9.04
C TRP A 180 4.63 -0.86 8.15
N GLY A 181 3.49 -1.38 8.62
CA GLY A 181 2.22 -1.33 7.93
C GLY A 181 1.76 0.09 7.60
N VAL A 182 2.05 1.08 8.44
CA VAL A 182 1.74 2.49 8.13
C VAL A 182 2.56 2.99 6.95
N PHE A 183 3.87 2.75 6.94
CA PHE A 183 4.73 3.15 5.81
C PHE A 183 4.39 2.41 4.53
N ASP A 184 4.11 1.11 4.62
CA ASP A 184 3.61 0.29 3.52
C ASP A 184 2.34 0.90 2.89
N ILE A 185 1.32 1.14 3.72
CA ILE A 185 0.06 1.73 3.25
C ILE A 185 0.29 3.11 2.61
N ILE A 186 1.07 3.99 3.22
CA ILE A 186 1.34 5.34 2.67
C ILE A 186 2.09 5.25 1.33
N SER A 187 3.13 4.43 1.27
CA SER A 187 4.02 4.32 0.11
C SER A 187 3.34 3.64 -1.08
N GLU A 188 2.41 2.72 -0.82
CA GLU A 188 1.65 2.00 -1.86
C GLU A 188 0.32 2.66 -2.23
N PHE A 189 -0.29 3.47 -1.36
CA PHE A 189 -1.59 4.09 -1.65
C PHE A 189 -1.57 4.95 -2.92
N PHE A 190 -0.57 5.82 -3.05
CA PHE A 190 -0.47 6.73 -4.19
C PHE A 190 -0.25 5.99 -5.53
N PRO A 191 0.59 4.94 -5.61
CA PRO A 191 0.63 4.02 -6.74
C PRO A 191 -0.74 3.50 -7.22
N HIS A 192 -1.64 3.08 -6.33
CA HIS A 192 -2.97 2.63 -6.74
C HIS A 192 -3.77 3.75 -7.41
N VAL A 193 -3.73 4.96 -6.84
CA VAL A 193 -4.39 6.14 -7.41
C VAL A 193 -3.79 6.48 -8.78
N ALA A 194 -2.47 6.43 -8.91
CA ALA A 194 -1.78 6.72 -10.17
C ALA A 194 -2.19 5.76 -11.30
N ILE A 195 -2.31 4.46 -11.02
CA ILE A 195 -2.74 3.48 -12.03
C ILE A 195 -4.24 3.63 -12.38
N ILE A 196 -5.08 4.02 -11.43
CA ILE A 196 -6.48 4.37 -11.71
C ILE A 196 -6.54 5.57 -12.67
N LEU A 197 -5.83 6.66 -12.35
CA LEU A 197 -5.76 7.88 -13.17
C LEU A 197 -5.19 7.61 -14.56
N TYR A 198 -4.18 6.74 -14.67
CA TYR A 198 -3.62 6.28 -15.94
C TYR A 198 -4.66 5.67 -16.88
N ARG A 199 -5.62 4.93 -16.33
CA ARG A 199 -6.67 4.26 -17.11
C ARG A 199 -7.83 5.19 -17.45
N ILE A 200 -8.09 6.19 -16.60
CA ILE A 200 -9.14 7.19 -16.83
C ILE A 200 -8.71 8.22 -17.87
N TYR A 201 -7.43 8.64 -17.86
CA TYR A 201 -6.93 9.72 -18.70
C TYR A 201 -5.75 9.30 -19.59
N PRO A 202 -5.88 8.26 -20.44
CA PRO A 202 -4.76 7.65 -21.16
C PRO A 202 -4.04 8.61 -22.13
N GLN A 203 -4.75 9.62 -22.65
CA GLN A 203 -4.22 10.59 -23.61
C GLN A 203 -3.65 11.87 -22.95
N ARG A 204 -3.81 12.04 -21.63
CA ARG A 204 -3.32 13.25 -20.95
C ARG A 204 -1.87 13.09 -20.52
N HIS A 205 -0.95 12.94 -21.47
CA HIS A 205 0.45 12.59 -21.22
C HIS A 205 1.16 13.54 -20.25
N ARG A 206 0.90 14.86 -20.34
CA ARG A 206 1.48 15.86 -19.41
C ARG A 206 1.01 15.70 -17.98
N PHE A 207 -0.28 15.38 -17.79
CA PHE A 207 -0.84 15.10 -16.46
C PHE A 207 -0.28 13.79 -15.90
N LEU A 208 -0.30 12.72 -16.70
CA LEU A 208 0.20 11.41 -16.30
C LEU A 208 1.70 11.42 -15.97
N SER A 209 2.48 12.17 -16.73
CA SER A 209 3.91 12.39 -16.46
C SER A 209 4.13 12.95 -15.05
N ARG A 210 3.37 14.00 -14.66
CA ARG A 210 3.44 14.57 -13.31
C ARG A 210 2.99 13.56 -12.26
N VAL A 211 1.89 12.84 -12.48
CA VAL A 211 1.38 11.84 -11.54
C VAL A 211 2.39 10.73 -11.28
N PHE A 212 3.03 10.18 -12.33
CA PHE A 212 4.04 9.14 -12.17
C PHE A 212 5.33 9.65 -11.52
N LEU A 213 5.76 10.88 -11.83
CA LEU A 213 6.88 11.48 -11.14
C LEU A 213 6.58 11.70 -9.65
N SER A 214 5.41 12.24 -9.32
CA SER A 214 4.96 12.37 -7.93
C SER A 214 4.90 11.02 -7.22
N SER A 215 4.43 9.97 -7.89
CA SER A 215 4.40 8.60 -7.34
C SER A 215 5.79 8.08 -7.06
N CYS A 216 6.71 8.22 -8.02
CA CYS A 216 8.11 7.84 -7.85
C CYS A 216 8.76 8.56 -6.66
N ILE A 217 8.59 9.88 -6.55
CA ILE A 217 9.21 10.67 -5.48
C ILE A 217 8.61 10.32 -4.13
N THR A 218 7.28 10.21 -4.03
CA THR A 218 6.60 9.92 -2.76
C THR A 218 6.91 8.52 -2.26
N THR A 219 6.93 7.50 -3.13
CA THR A 219 7.32 6.13 -2.73
C THR A 219 8.79 6.06 -2.32
N ALA A 220 9.72 6.67 -3.07
CA ALA A 220 11.14 6.68 -2.72
C ALA A 220 11.41 7.43 -1.40
N PHE A 221 10.78 8.58 -1.22
CA PHE A 221 10.88 9.36 0.02
C PHE A 221 10.26 8.60 1.21
N GLY A 222 9.10 7.95 1.00
CA GLY A 222 8.47 7.09 1.99
C GLY A 222 9.40 5.96 2.44
N THR A 223 10.05 5.27 1.50
CA THR A 223 11.02 4.19 1.77
C THR A 223 12.22 4.70 2.58
N PHE A 224 12.70 5.91 2.27
CA PHE A 224 13.78 6.54 3.02
C PHE A 224 13.35 6.87 4.46
N CYS A 225 12.19 7.51 4.64
CA CYS A 225 11.65 7.82 5.97
C CYS A 225 11.40 6.56 6.80
N GLU A 226 10.83 5.53 6.18
CA GLU A 226 10.63 4.21 6.78
C GLU A 226 11.96 3.64 7.27
N THR A 227 12.98 3.61 6.42
CA THR A 227 14.30 3.08 6.77
C THR A 227 14.91 3.83 7.95
N VAL A 228 14.83 5.15 7.97
CA VAL A 228 15.34 5.96 9.10
C VAL A 228 14.60 5.60 10.39
N VAL A 229 13.27 5.53 10.35
CA VAL A 229 12.45 5.25 11.55
C VAL A 229 12.65 3.82 12.04
N ILE A 230 12.62 2.83 11.15
CA ILE A 230 12.79 1.43 11.51
C ILE A 230 14.19 1.18 12.06
N MET A 231 15.25 1.70 11.41
CA MET A 231 16.63 1.52 11.91
C MET A 231 16.87 2.26 13.22
N PHE A 232 16.24 3.42 13.40
CA PHE A 232 16.27 4.13 14.69
C PHE A 232 15.62 3.28 15.80
N LEU A 233 14.40 2.77 15.58
CA LEU A 233 13.71 1.94 16.56
C LEU A 233 14.43 0.62 16.83
N PHE A 234 14.98 0.00 15.78
CA PHE A 234 15.80 -1.19 15.88
C PHE A 234 17.04 -0.96 16.75
N GLY A 235 17.75 0.15 16.55
CA GLY A 235 18.89 0.53 17.37
C GLY A 235 18.51 0.80 18.83
N CYS A 236 17.42 1.54 19.07
CA CYS A 236 16.94 1.82 20.42
C CYS A 236 16.49 0.58 21.20
N LEU A 237 16.07 -0.48 20.50
CA LEU A 237 15.55 -1.71 21.12
C LEU A 237 16.55 -2.87 21.08
N TRP A 238 17.75 -2.66 20.53
CA TRP A 238 18.73 -3.70 20.24
C TRP A 238 19.02 -4.64 21.42
N ASP A 239 19.20 -4.12 22.63
CA ASP A 239 19.57 -4.95 23.79
C ASP A 239 18.44 -5.91 24.23
N ARG A 240 17.20 -5.61 23.87
CA ARG A 240 16.03 -6.40 24.27
C ARG A 240 15.70 -7.52 23.29
N TRP A 241 16.10 -7.35 22.04
CA TRP A 241 15.69 -8.27 20.98
C TRP A 241 16.34 -9.64 21.11
N GLN A 242 15.53 -10.67 20.91
CA GLN A 242 16.06 -12.00 20.64
C GLN A 242 16.93 -12.01 19.39
N VAL A 243 17.94 -12.90 19.38
CA VAL A 243 18.89 -13.06 18.26
C VAL A 243 18.16 -13.34 16.95
N ALA A 244 17.06 -14.13 17.00
CA ALA A 244 16.25 -14.40 15.83
C ALA A 244 15.75 -13.11 15.16
N PHE A 245 15.25 -12.13 15.92
CA PHE A 245 14.77 -10.86 15.37
C PHE A 245 15.93 -9.95 14.93
N LYS A 246 17.07 -9.98 15.64
CA LYS A 246 18.27 -9.21 15.26
C LYS A 246 18.79 -9.57 13.87
N VAL A 247 18.60 -10.82 13.46
CA VAL A 247 18.97 -11.32 12.13
C VAL A 247 17.82 -11.15 11.14
N THR A 248 16.62 -11.59 11.51
CA THR A 248 15.47 -11.66 10.60
C THR A 248 15.00 -10.27 10.17
N THR A 249 14.87 -9.31 11.09
CA THR A 249 14.27 -8.02 10.75
C THR A 249 15.11 -7.18 9.79
N PRO A 250 16.45 -7.07 9.92
CA PRO A 250 17.25 -6.39 8.90
C PRO A 250 17.17 -7.05 7.53
N ILE A 251 17.14 -8.38 7.46
CA ILE A 251 16.98 -9.11 6.19
C ILE A 251 15.64 -8.78 5.54
N LEU A 252 14.56 -8.86 6.31
CA LEU A 252 13.22 -8.51 5.84
C LEU A 252 13.15 -7.04 5.42
N HIS A 253 13.74 -6.12 6.19
CA HIS A 253 13.77 -4.69 5.87
C HIS A 253 14.45 -4.41 4.53
N ILE A 254 15.60 -5.05 4.27
CA ILE A 254 16.31 -4.95 2.99
C ILE A 254 15.44 -5.48 1.85
N ALA A 255 14.79 -6.64 2.04
CA ALA A 255 13.95 -7.25 1.01
C ALA A 255 12.74 -6.35 0.64
N PHE A 256 12.08 -5.78 1.63
CA PHE A 256 10.94 -4.88 1.43
C PHE A 256 11.36 -3.54 0.85
N SER A 257 12.46 -2.96 1.34
CA SER A 257 13.03 -1.73 0.77
C SER A 257 13.37 -1.93 -0.70
N ALA A 258 13.93 -3.09 -1.08
CA ALA A 258 14.21 -3.42 -2.47
C ALA A 258 12.92 -3.51 -3.31
N ALA A 259 11.84 -4.07 -2.77
CA ALA A 259 10.54 -4.11 -3.44
C ALA A 259 9.95 -2.71 -3.66
N GLN A 260 10.00 -1.82 -2.65
CA GLN A 260 9.51 -0.44 -2.76
C GLN A 260 10.38 0.40 -3.73
N VAL A 261 11.70 0.22 -3.71
CA VAL A 261 12.62 0.84 -4.67
C VAL A 261 12.32 0.34 -6.10
N HIS A 262 12.05 -0.96 -6.28
CA HIS A 262 11.62 -1.49 -7.57
C HIS A 262 10.32 -0.82 -8.04
N GLY A 263 9.33 -0.64 -7.16
CA GLY A 263 8.11 0.12 -7.46
C GLY A 263 8.41 1.55 -7.93
N SER A 264 9.33 2.24 -7.25
CA SER A 264 9.77 3.60 -7.64
C SER A 264 10.41 3.62 -9.02
N VAL A 265 11.25 2.63 -9.36
CA VAL A 265 11.86 2.47 -10.68
C VAL A 265 10.80 2.25 -11.77
N VAL A 266 9.76 1.46 -11.49
CA VAL A 266 8.64 1.26 -12.43
C VAL A 266 7.94 2.59 -12.73
N PHE A 267 7.62 3.38 -11.70
CA PHE A 267 7.00 4.70 -11.90
C PHE A 267 7.91 5.69 -12.64
N TRP A 268 9.21 5.67 -12.38
CA TRP A 268 10.17 6.46 -13.14
C TRP A 268 10.18 6.09 -14.64
N ARG A 269 10.14 4.79 -14.96
CA ARG A 269 10.04 4.32 -16.35
C ARG A 269 8.73 4.76 -16.99
N MET A 270 7.62 4.70 -16.27
CA MET A 270 6.32 5.19 -16.74
C MET A 270 6.35 6.70 -16.99
N TYR A 271 6.93 7.49 -16.09
CA TYR A 271 7.17 8.92 -16.27
C TYR A 271 7.97 9.20 -17.55
N LYS A 272 9.13 8.54 -17.72
CA LYS A 272 9.97 8.69 -18.92
C LYS A 272 9.24 8.32 -20.20
N ARG A 273 8.36 7.32 -20.16
CA ARG A 273 7.52 6.96 -21.29
C ARG A 273 6.51 8.06 -21.63
N GLN A 274 5.85 8.65 -20.64
CA GLN A 274 4.93 9.77 -20.89
C GLN A 274 5.67 11.00 -21.45
N GLN A 275 6.93 11.25 -21.03
CA GLN A 275 7.75 12.29 -21.64
C GLN A 275 8.07 12.02 -23.12
N ARG A 276 8.30 10.77 -23.50
CA ARG A 276 8.53 10.40 -24.91
C ARG A 276 7.31 10.71 -25.78
N PHE A 277 6.11 10.33 -25.32
CA PHE A 277 4.88 10.65 -26.05
C PHE A 277 4.68 12.16 -26.25
N LEU A 278 4.96 12.98 -25.23
CA LEU A 278 4.89 14.45 -25.36
C LEU A 278 5.88 15.01 -26.39
N ASN A 279 7.09 14.44 -26.45
CA ASN A 279 8.10 14.87 -27.41
C ASN A 279 7.74 14.42 -28.85
N GLU A 280 7.13 13.24 -29.01
CA GLU A 280 6.64 12.73 -30.29
C GLU A 280 5.47 13.57 -30.81
N GLU A 281 4.51 13.94 -29.95
CA GLU A 281 3.41 14.86 -30.29
C GLU A 281 3.93 16.24 -30.71
N ALA A 282 4.84 16.83 -29.91
CA ALA A 282 5.42 18.13 -30.24
C ALA A 282 6.24 18.12 -31.55
N GLY A 283 6.91 17.00 -31.87
CA GLY A 283 7.65 16.84 -33.12
C GLY A 283 6.72 16.71 -34.34
N GLN A 284 5.56 16.06 -34.20
CA GLN A 284 4.57 15.96 -35.27
C GLN A 284 3.91 17.29 -35.58
N ASP A 285 3.64 18.11 -34.56
CA ASP A 285 3.06 19.45 -34.74
C ASP A 285 4.00 20.37 -35.53
N LEU A 286 5.32 20.28 -35.29
CA LEU A 286 6.33 21.06 -36.02
C LEU A 286 6.42 20.65 -37.50
N VAL A 287 6.44 19.35 -37.81
CA VAL A 287 6.49 18.84 -39.19
C VAL A 287 5.16 19.08 -39.94
N GLY A 288 4.03 19.05 -39.23
CA GLY A 288 2.73 19.44 -39.79
C GLY A 288 2.70 20.92 -40.16
N SER A 289 3.24 21.79 -39.31
CA SER A 289 3.31 23.24 -39.55
C SER A 289 4.21 23.59 -40.75
N GLU A 290 5.37 22.93 -40.89
CA GLU A 290 6.27 23.16 -42.03
C GLU A 290 5.68 22.75 -43.38
N ASN A 291 4.82 21.72 -43.41
CA ASN A 291 4.15 21.29 -44.65
C ASN A 291 2.89 22.10 -45.00
N THR A 292 2.34 22.89 -44.05
CA THR A 292 1.13 23.70 -44.29
C THR A 292 1.46 25.11 -44.83
N GLU A 293 2.72 25.53 -44.78
CA GLU A 293 3.17 26.77 -45.45
C GLU A 293 3.49 26.57 -46.95
N GLY A 294 3.27 25.36 -47.50
CA GLY A 294 3.66 25.01 -48.87
C GLY A 294 2.56 24.56 -49.83
N ASP A 295 1.34 24.23 -49.40
CA ASP A 295 0.32 23.71 -50.34
C ASP A 295 -1.12 23.89 -49.83
N GLU A 296 -1.79 24.94 -50.32
CA GLU A 296 -3.26 25.04 -50.30
C GLU A 296 -3.83 24.14 -51.41
N SER A 297 -3.95 22.82 -51.20
CA SER A 297 -5.02 22.02 -51.83
C SER A 297 -5.26 20.65 -51.17
N GLU A 298 -6.52 20.46 -50.77
CA GLU A 298 -7.30 19.21 -50.80
C GLU A 298 -6.73 17.89 -50.20
N SER A 299 -7.33 17.41 -49.10
CA SER A 299 -8.07 16.12 -49.06
C SER A 299 -8.41 15.70 -47.62
N LYS A 300 -9.70 15.42 -47.42
CA LYS A 300 -10.30 14.83 -46.22
C LYS A 300 -9.93 13.35 -46.05
N ASP A 301 -10.09 12.90 -44.81
CA ASP A 301 -10.24 11.52 -44.34
C ASP A 301 -9.02 10.58 -44.38
N LYS A 302 -8.30 10.51 -43.24
CA LYS A 302 -7.67 9.26 -42.79
C LYS A 302 -7.92 9.03 -41.30
N PRO A 303 -8.38 7.84 -40.88
CA PRO A 303 -8.55 7.50 -39.48
C PRO A 303 -7.19 7.26 -38.82
N LEU A 304 -7.00 7.88 -37.65
CA LEU A 304 -5.85 7.67 -36.77
C LEU A 304 -5.82 6.21 -36.28
N VAL A 305 -4.82 5.47 -36.76
CA VAL A 305 -4.49 4.12 -36.30
C VAL A 305 -4.01 4.19 -34.84
N MET A 306 -4.85 3.73 -33.91
CA MET A 306 -4.45 3.48 -32.52
C MET A 306 -3.34 2.42 -32.47
N ARG A 307 -2.09 2.87 -32.38
CA ARG A 307 -0.91 2.01 -32.24
C ARG A 307 -0.48 1.94 -30.77
N GLY A 308 -0.58 0.74 -30.19
CA GLY A 308 0.36 0.28 -29.16
C GLY A 308 0.03 0.51 -27.69
N TYR A 309 -1.04 -0.12 -27.18
CA TYR A 309 -1.16 -0.41 -25.75
C TYR A 309 -0.14 -1.51 -25.35
N VAL A 310 1.09 -1.12 -25.03
CA VAL A 310 2.04 -2.03 -24.36
C VAL A 310 2.03 -1.75 -22.86
N ARG A 311 1.75 -2.79 -22.07
CA ARG A 311 1.47 -2.72 -20.64
C ARG A 311 2.68 -2.37 -19.77
N PRO A 312 2.47 -1.61 -18.67
CA PRO A 312 3.35 -1.70 -17.52
C PRO A 312 3.03 -3.00 -16.77
N GLU A 313 3.99 -3.91 -16.68
CA GLU A 313 3.95 -4.98 -15.68
C GLU A 313 4.28 -4.34 -14.32
N VAL A 314 3.26 -4.24 -13.46
CA VAL A 314 3.36 -3.85 -12.05
C VAL A 314 3.07 -5.09 -11.22
#